data_AF-A0A538GGT2-F1
#
_entry.id   AF-A0A538GGT2-F1
#
_cell.length_a   1.000
_cell.length_b   1.000
_cell.length_c   1.000
_cell.angle_alpha   90.00
_cell.angle_beta   90.00
_cell.angle_gamma   90.00
#
_symmetry.space_group_name_H-M   'P 1'
#
loop_
_entity.id
_entity.type
_entity.pdbx_description
1 polymer ?
#
loop_
_entity_poly.entity_id
_entity_poly.type
_entity_poly.pdbx_seq_one_letter_code
_entity_poly.pdbx_strand_id
1 'polypeptide(L)'
;MRTRSRALGVAVIAGFVLAGTAGSAVTNRIQHRAAQGVAVDVYSSGLAVFDLRRTEPKARRLLTGPSGLTYGCLHAHFARGVWRTGEYALSGRFARRLRFRWRGVVGPYDGCELGGLYGHRWWDQWGTRNAVEIWLTVRGRHFFNDRAAARDLAYFVRAGRVQRIRLSANPRAGLERFMRRYPGRVVELASPRGKAPRDTIGFWIGERRLVFTVTSSTKRRFFVVATRGSLKLPIKNLGDLAFVF
;
A
#
# COMPACT_ATOMS: atom_id res chain seq x y z
N MET A 1 45.59 10.11 -32.31
CA MET A 1 44.54 10.59 -31.39
C MET A 1 44.24 9.50 -30.37
N ARG A 2 44.63 9.70 -29.09
CA ARG A 2 44.37 8.75 -27.99
C ARG A 2 43.08 9.15 -27.27
N THR A 3 42.04 8.33 -27.37
CA THR A 3 40.80 8.49 -26.60
C THR A 3 40.89 7.73 -25.28
N ARG A 4 40.88 8.48 -24.17
CA ARG A 4 40.71 7.98 -22.80
C ARG A 4 39.22 7.75 -22.55
N SER A 5 38.83 6.54 -22.14
CA SER A 5 37.53 6.30 -21.48
C SER A 5 37.76 5.87 -20.05
N ARG A 6 37.20 6.68 -19.14
CA ARG A 6 37.31 6.58 -17.68
C ARG A 6 36.41 5.46 -17.15
N ALA A 7 36.94 4.62 -16.26
CA ALA A 7 36.17 3.73 -15.41
C ALA A 7 35.44 4.54 -14.33
N LEU A 8 34.12 4.33 -14.21
CA LEU A 8 33.30 4.84 -13.10
C LEU A 8 33.40 3.85 -11.93
N GLY A 9 34.04 4.29 -10.85
CA GLY A 9 34.15 3.55 -9.60
C GLY A 9 32.81 3.43 -8.89
N VAL A 10 32.49 2.22 -8.45
CA VAL A 10 31.35 1.91 -7.56
C VAL A 10 31.75 2.33 -6.14
N ALA A 11 31.12 3.36 -5.60
CA ALA A 11 31.29 3.74 -4.20
C ALA A 11 30.46 2.82 -3.30
N VAL A 12 31.14 1.94 -2.56
CA VAL A 12 30.55 1.15 -1.47
C VAL A 12 30.42 2.08 -0.26
N ILE A 13 29.20 2.47 0.11
CA ILE A 13 28.95 3.21 1.35
C ILE A 13 28.77 2.18 2.48
N ALA A 14 29.83 1.99 3.25
CA ALA A 14 29.79 1.23 4.50
C ALA A 14 28.96 1.99 5.56
N GLY A 15 27.89 1.36 6.06
CA GLY A 15 27.13 1.87 7.20
C GLY A 15 27.90 1.61 8.50
N PHE A 16 28.25 2.66 9.24
CA PHE A 16 28.83 2.54 10.57
C PHE A 16 27.79 2.09 11.61
N VAL A 17 28.14 1.07 12.38
CA VAL A 17 27.45 0.71 13.63
C VAL A 17 28.15 1.47 14.76
N LEU A 18 27.53 2.55 15.26
CA LEU A 18 27.97 3.21 16.47
C LEU A 18 27.41 2.45 17.70
N ALA A 19 28.28 1.69 18.36
CA ALA A 19 28.06 1.27 19.74
C ALA A 19 28.51 2.43 20.65
N GLY A 20 27.54 3.16 21.21
CA GLY A 20 27.80 4.24 22.16
C GLY A 20 26.78 4.19 23.29
N THR A 21 27.27 3.96 24.51
CA THR A 21 26.54 4.09 25.77
C THR A 21 26.62 5.53 26.28
N ALA A 22 25.54 6.29 26.16
CA ALA A 22 25.27 7.48 26.98
C ALA A 22 23.79 7.88 26.83
N GLY A 23 23.07 7.88 27.96
CA GLY A 23 21.69 8.35 28.01
C GLY A 23 21.62 9.88 28.03
N SER A 24 20.94 10.44 27.03
CA SER A 24 20.24 11.75 26.98
C SER A 24 19.94 12.03 25.50
N ALA A 25 18.73 12.22 25.01
CA ALA A 25 17.42 12.38 25.61
C ALA A 25 16.41 11.52 24.84
N VAL A 26 15.68 10.65 25.53
CA VAL A 26 14.39 10.18 25.00
C VAL A 26 13.43 11.36 25.21
N THR A 27 13.55 12.30 24.28
CA THR A 27 12.81 13.55 24.14
C THR A 27 11.31 13.30 24.23
N ASN A 28 10.54 14.16 24.89
CA ASN A 28 9.08 14.11 25.06
C ASN A 28 8.32 13.32 23.96
N ARG A 29 7.51 12.33 24.36
CA ARG A 29 6.66 11.56 23.45
C ARG A 29 5.52 12.45 22.94
N ILE A 30 5.46 12.64 21.63
CA ILE A 30 4.49 13.51 20.97
C ILE A 30 3.28 12.78 20.38
N GLN A 31 3.40 11.48 20.08
CA GLN A 31 2.28 10.64 19.65
C GLN A 31 2.39 9.22 20.22
N HIS A 32 1.23 8.63 20.51
CA HIS A 32 1.10 7.23 20.91
C HIS A 32 -0.19 6.63 20.35
N ARG A 33 -0.11 5.48 19.69
CA ARG A 33 -1.25 4.66 19.28
C ARG A 33 -0.88 3.19 19.23
N ALA A 34 -1.89 2.33 19.21
CA ALA A 34 -1.72 0.90 18.99
C ALA A 34 -2.78 0.38 18.03
N ALA A 35 -2.41 -0.63 17.24
CA ALA A 35 -3.32 -1.39 16.39
C ALA A 35 -2.76 -2.81 16.18
N GLN A 36 -3.64 -3.81 16.11
CA GLN A 36 -3.27 -5.22 15.91
C GLN A 36 -2.22 -5.74 16.91
N GLY A 37 -2.26 -5.24 18.16
CA GLY A 37 -1.30 -5.60 19.21
C GLY A 37 0.09 -4.97 19.08
N VAL A 38 0.32 -4.09 18.10
CA VAL A 38 1.54 -3.29 17.95
C VAL A 38 1.28 -1.87 18.43
N ALA A 39 2.11 -1.38 19.34
CA ALA A 39 2.10 0.02 19.74
C ALA A 39 3.21 0.80 19.02
N VAL A 40 2.99 2.09 18.76
CA VAL A 40 4.01 3.01 18.29
C VAL A 40 4.04 4.24 19.18
N ASP A 41 5.24 4.57 19.66
CA ASP A 41 5.55 5.82 20.34
C ASP A 41 6.41 6.68 19.41
N VAL A 42 5.99 7.91 19.15
CA VAL A 42 6.74 8.90 18.36
C VAL A 42 7.25 9.97 19.29
N TYR A 43 8.54 10.27 19.20
CA TYR A 43 9.24 11.23 20.04
C TYR A 43 9.62 12.48 19.23
N SER A 44 9.73 13.64 19.89
CA SER A 44 10.05 14.90 19.22
C SER A 44 11.41 14.91 18.50
N SER A 45 12.33 14.02 18.88
CA SER A 45 13.59 13.76 18.15
C SER A 45 13.42 13.17 16.74
N GLY A 46 12.18 12.79 16.35
CA GLY A 46 11.86 12.11 15.10
C GLY A 46 11.96 10.59 15.18
N LEU A 47 12.40 10.04 16.33
CA LEU A 47 12.40 8.60 16.58
C LEU A 47 10.97 8.08 16.74
N ALA A 48 10.61 7.04 15.99
CA ALA A 48 9.44 6.21 16.25
C ALA A 48 9.89 4.84 16.75
N VAL A 49 9.28 4.37 17.84
CA VAL A 49 9.55 3.06 18.42
C VAL A 49 8.30 2.21 18.30
N PHE A 50 8.39 1.10 17.57
CA PHE A 50 7.34 0.11 17.48
C PHE A 50 7.57 -0.97 18.53
N ASP A 51 6.56 -1.24 19.35
CA ASP A 51 6.53 -2.33 20.30
C ASP A 51 5.65 -3.47 19.77
N LEU A 52 6.29 -4.58 19.43
CA LEU A 52 5.65 -5.75 18.81
C LEU A 52 5.45 -6.89 19.82
N ARG A 53 5.74 -6.67 21.11
CA ARG A 53 5.66 -7.73 22.15
C ARG A 53 4.27 -8.38 22.26
N ARG A 54 3.22 -7.63 21.93
CA ARG A 54 1.82 -8.07 22.02
C ARG A 54 1.15 -8.22 20.63
N THR A 55 1.95 -8.33 19.56
CA THR A 55 1.42 -8.45 18.19
C THR A 55 0.42 -9.59 18.08
N GLU A 56 -0.76 -9.30 17.53
CA GLU A 56 -1.81 -10.31 17.33
C GLU A 56 -1.32 -11.47 16.45
N PRO A 57 -1.80 -12.71 16.65
CA PRO A 57 -1.31 -13.88 15.93
C PRO A 57 -1.34 -13.75 14.41
N LYS A 58 -2.42 -13.15 13.86
CA LYS A 58 -2.55 -12.92 12.41
C LYS A 58 -1.45 -11.97 11.91
N ALA A 59 -1.31 -10.79 12.51
CA ALA A 59 -0.27 -9.83 12.13
C ALA A 59 1.14 -10.40 12.32
N ARG A 60 1.37 -11.13 13.42
CA ARG A 60 2.66 -11.78 13.70
C ARG A 60 3.06 -12.73 12.59
N ARG A 61 2.15 -13.61 12.14
CA ARG A 61 2.39 -14.54 11.04
C ARG A 61 2.81 -13.83 9.75
N LEU A 62 2.22 -12.67 9.45
CA LEU A 62 2.56 -11.87 8.26
C LEU A 62 3.96 -11.25 8.37
N LEU A 63 4.33 -10.80 9.57
CA LEU A 63 5.59 -10.08 9.81
C LEU A 63 6.80 -11.01 10.01
N THR A 64 6.58 -12.28 10.33
CA THR A 64 7.64 -13.29 10.54
C THR A 64 7.95 -14.11 9.28
N GLY A 65 7.46 -13.70 8.11
CA GLY A 65 7.76 -14.38 6.85
C GLY A 65 9.26 -14.38 6.48
N PRO A 66 9.70 -15.31 5.62
CA PRO A 66 11.13 -15.49 5.30
C PRO A 66 11.76 -14.27 4.61
N SER A 67 10.94 -13.47 3.92
CA SER A 67 11.38 -12.29 3.18
C SER A 67 11.64 -11.06 4.06
N GLY A 68 11.36 -11.14 5.37
CA GLY A 68 11.44 -10.01 6.30
C GLY A 68 10.23 -9.09 6.24
N LEU A 69 10.38 -7.90 6.80
CA LEU A 69 9.33 -6.89 6.89
C LEU A 69 9.84 -5.50 6.50
N THR A 70 8.92 -4.64 6.11
CA THR A 70 9.11 -3.18 6.05
C THR A 70 8.32 -2.52 7.16
N TYR A 71 8.90 -1.49 7.75
CA TYR A 71 8.25 -0.69 8.79
C TYR A 71 8.61 0.78 8.64
N GLY A 72 7.66 1.65 8.94
CA GLY A 72 7.83 3.07 8.68
C GLY A 72 6.66 3.91 9.12
N CYS A 73 6.85 5.22 9.01
CA CYS A 73 5.79 6.21 9.24
C CYS A 73 5.67 7.13 8.04
N LEU A 74 4.50 7.73 7.88
CA LEU A 74 4.15 8.53 6.72
C LEU A 74 3.43 9.81 7.10
N HIS A 75 3.62 10.81 6.24
CA HIS A 75 2.74 11.97 6.14
C HIS A 75 1.81 11.75 4.95
N ALA A 76 0.53 12.03 5.15
CA ALA A 76 -0.49 11.97 4.13
C ALA A 76 -0.99 13.38 3.83
N HIS A 77 -1.18 13.68 2.55
CA HIS A 77 -1.75 14.93 2.11
C HIS A 77 -2.75 14.68 1.00
N PHE A 78 -3.91 15.32 1.07
CA PHE A 78 -4.95 15.20 0.05
C PHE A 78 -5.11 16.53 -0.68
N ALA A 79 -4.79 16.54 -1.98
CA ALA A 79 -4.94 17.74 -2.80
C ALA A 79 -5.33 17.40 -4.23
N ARG A 80 -6.16 18.26 -4.84
CA ARG A 80 -6.62 18.13 -6.23
C ARG A 80 -7.18 16.73 -6.54
N GLY A 81 -7.93 16.16 -5.60
CA GLY A 81 -8.58 14.87 -5.78
C GLY A 81 -7.68 13.63 -5.62
N VAL A 82 -6.39 13.81 -5.32
CA VAL A 82 -5.41 12.71 -5.17
C VAL A 82 -4.69 12.76 -3.83
N TRP A 83 -4.39 11.57 -3.30
CA TRP A 83 -3.48 11.46 -2.15
C TRP A 83 -2.04 11.60 -2.63
N ARG A 84 -1.25 12.28 -1.81
CA ARG A 84 0.21 12.34 -1.88
C ARG A 84 0.75 11.88 -0.54
N THR A 85 1.85 11.14 -0.57
CA THR A 85 2.50 10.70 0.66
C THR A 85 3.99 10.98 0.68
N GLY A 86 4.49 11.32 1.87
CA GLY A 86 5.88 11.09 2.21
C GLY A 86 5.95 9.78 2.97
N GLU A 87 6.03 8.64 2.26
CA GLU A 87 6.23 7.32 2.85
C GLU A 87 7.72 7.07 3.06
N TYR A 88 8.10 6.73 4.29
CA TYR A 88 9.48 6.47 4.67
C TYR A 88 9.51 5.15 5.41
N ALA A 89 10.18 4.15 4.84
CA ALA A 89 10.22 2.80 5.39
C ALA A 89 11.65 2.25 5.41
N LEU A 90 11.91 1.42 6.41
CA LEU A 90 13.11 0.62 6.53
C LEU A 90 12.75 -0.85 6.36
N SER A 91 13.64 -1.61 5.76
CA SER A 91 13.56 -3.08 5.76
C SER A 91 14.21 -3.64 7.02
N GLY A 92 13.69 -4.75 7.53
CA GLY A 92 14.23 -5.41 8.70
C GLY A 92 13.65 -6.81 8.90
N ARG A 93 13.88 -7.36 10.09
CA ARG A 93 13.30 -8.63 10.53
C ARG A 93 12.38 -8.38 11.71
N PHE A 94 11.48 -9.33 11.96
CA PHE A 94 10.64 -9.30 13.16
C PHE A 94 11.51 -9.24 14.42
N ALA A 95 11.25 -8.27 15.28
CA ALA A 95 11.88 -8.10 16.58
C ALA A 95 10.83 -7.60 17.59
N ARG A 96 11.10 -7.79 18.88
CA ARG A 96 10.20 -7.32 19.94
C ARG A 96 10.04 -5.80 19.93
N ARG A 97 11.05 -5.07 19.47
CA ARG A 97 11.03 -3.63 19.27
C ARG A 97 11.73 -3.28 17.96
N LEU A 98 11.16 -2.36 17.21
CA LEU A 98 11.77 -1.76 16.02
C LEU A 98 11.92 -0.26 16.23
N ARG A 99 13.03 0.30 15.77
CA ARG A 99 13.32 1.74 15.87
C ARG A 99 13.40 2.30 14.46
N PHE A 100 12.59 3.31 14.20
CA PHE A 100 12.54 4.00 12.93
C PHE A 100 12.93 5.45 13.12
N ARG A 101 13.89 5.92 12.32
CA ARG A 101 14.24 7.33 12.23
C ARG A 101 14.66 7.62 10.80
N TRP A 102 14.08 8.65 10.19
CA TRP A 102 14.43 9.08 8.85
C TRP A 102 15.02 10.48 8.86
N ARG A 103 16.07 10.72 8.08
CA ARG A 103 16.78 12.00 8.09
C ARG A 103 15.89 13.09 7.48
N GLY A 104 15.75 14.21 8.19
CA GLY A 104 14.98 15.37 7.72
C GLY A 104 13.46 15.22 7.81
N VAL A 105 12.97 14.12 8.38
CA VAL A 105 11.54 13.86 8.57
C VAL A 105 11.29 13.65 10.05
N VAL A 106 10.44 14.49 10.63
CA VAL A 106 10.06 14.42 12.04
C VAL A 106 8.54 14.36 12.14
N GLY A 107 8.04 13.79 13.24
CA GLY A 107 6.61 13.80 13.53
C GLY A 107 6.09 15.21 13.83
N PRO A 108 4.76 15.37 13.99
CA PRO A 108 3.79 14.29 14.07
C PRO A 108 3.48 13.65 12.70
N TYR A 109 3.44 12.32 12.67
CA TYR A 109 3.07 11.55 11.48
C TYR A 109 1.55 11.37 11.39
N ASP A 110 1.03 11.08 10.19
CA ASP A 110 -0.37 10.74 9.98
C ASP A 110 -0.66 9.26 10.24
N GLY A 111 0.32 8.40 9.99
CA GLY A 111 0.22 6.97 10.23
C GLY A 111 1.57 6.27 10.23
N CYS A 112 1.59 5.06 10.79
CA CYS A 112 2.72 4.16 10.71
C CYS A 112 2.24 2.76 10.30
N GLU A 113 3.13 1.96 9.73
CA GLU A 113 2.75 0.67 9.18
C GLU A 113 3.88 -0.34 9.26
N LEU A 114 3.48 -1.61 9.26
CA LEU A 114 4.37 -2.76 9.09
C LEU A 114 3.78 -3.69 8.04
N GLY A 115 4.55 -3.99 7.01
CA GLY A 115 4.19 -4.93 5.94
C GLY A 115 5.21 -6.05 5.88
N GLY A 116 4.77 -7.27 5.57
CA GLY A 116 5.73 -8.31 5.18
C GLY A 116 6.20 -8.08 3.75
N LEU A 117 7.42 -8.51 3.45
CA LEU A 117 8.02 -8.43 2.11
C LEU A 117 7.56 -9.58 1.21
N TYR A 118 6.25 -9.82 1.13
CA TYR A 118 5.66 -10.85 0.29
C TYR A 118 4.83 -10.21 -0.83
N GLY A 119 4.82 -10.84 -2.00
CA GLY A 119 3.97 -10.39 -3.11
C GLY A 119 2.49 -10.60 -2.80
N HIS A 120 1.67 -9.60 -3.07
CA HIS A 120 0.21 -9.70 -2.93
C HIS A 120 -0.45 -10.11 -4.25
N ARG A 121 -1.45 -10.98 -4.16
CA ARG A 121 -2.39 -11.30 -5.24
C ARG A 121 -3.77 -10.77 -4.85
N TRP A 122 -4.60 -10.50 -5.87
CA TRP A 122 -5.98 -10.14 -5.59
C TRP A 122 -6.71 -11.27 -4.89
N TRP A 123 -7.41 -10.93 -3.81
CA TRP A 123 -8.18 -11.87 -2.99
C TRP A 123 -7.33 -13.04 -2.45
N ASP A 124 -6.12 -12.74 -2.00
CA ASP A 124 -5.29 -13.67 -1.24
C ASP A 124 -5.59 -13.63 0.26
N GLN A 125 -4.97 -14.55 1.00
CA GLN A 125 -5.07 -14.64 2.45
C GLN A 125 -4.45 -13.44 3.21
N TRP A 126 -3.71 -12.58 2.51
CA TRP A 126 -2.99 -11.44 3.08
C TRP A 126 -3.80 -10.15 3.00
N GLY A 127 -4.70 -10.05 2.02
CA GLY A 127 -5.58 -8.90 1.82
C GLY A 127 -4.87 -7.72 1.15
N THR A 128 -5.49 -6.54 1.27
CA THR A 128 -5.08 -5.33 0.54
C THR A 128 -4.41 -4.27 1.43
N ARG A 129 -4.37 -4.56 2.73
CA ARG A 129 -3.73 -3.75 3.76
C ARG A 129 -2.37 -4.34 4.12
N ASN A 130 -1.50 -3.49 4.65
CA ASN A 130 -0.32 -3.98 5.34
C ASN A 130 -0.71 -4.80 6.58
N ALA A 131 0.21 -5.62 7.08
CA ALA A 131 -0.05 -6.49 8.22
C ALA A 131 -0.50 -5.71 9.46
N VAL A 132 0.06 -4.50 9.63
CA VAL A 132 -0.30 -3.54 10.66
C VAL A 132 -0.38 -2.15 10.03
N GLU A 133 -1.47 -1.44 10.28
CA GLU A 133 -1.68 -0.04 9.89
C GLU A 133 -2.17 0.73 11.13
N ILE A 134 -1.31 1.59 11.66
CA ILE A 134 -1.59 2.41 12.86
C ILE A 134 -1.89 3.83 12.39
N TRP A 135 -3.16 4.21 12.38
CA TRP A 135 -3.54 5.60 12.14
C TRP A 135 -3.23 6.46 13.36
N LEU A 136 -2.45 7.52 13.19
CA LEU A 136 -2.15 8.49 14.24
C LEU A 136 -3.09 9.71 14.20
N THR A 137 -3.64 9.98 13.01
CA THR A 137 -4.60 11.08 12.77
C THR A 137 -5.84 10.57 12.01
N VAL A 138 -6.91 11.37 12.00
CA VAL A 138 -8.09 11.12 11.15
C VAL A 138 -7.70 11.07 9.67
N ARG A 139 -6.75 11.92 9.27
CA ARG A 139 -6.22 11.95 7.91
C ARG A 139 -5.54 10.63 7.54
N GLY A 140 -4.68 10.10 8.41
CA GLY A 140 -4.06 8.79 8.23
C GLY A 140 -5.09 7.66 8.12
N ARG A 141 -6.15 7.70 8.93
CA ARG A 141 -7.26 6.73 8.83
C ARG A 141 -7.94 6.77 7.45
N HIS A 142 -8.23 7.97 6.93
CA HIS A 142 -8.81 8.11 5.59
C HIS A 142 -7.86 7.61 4.50
N PHE A 143 -6.57 7.97 4.61
CA PHE A 143 -5.54 7.51 3.69
C PHE A 143 -5.46 5.98 3.63
N PHE A 144 -5.32 5.29 4.77
CA PHE A 144 -5.23 3.83 4.79
C PHE A 144 -6.48 3.14 4.24
N ASN A 145 -7.67 3.69 4.52
CA ASN A 145 -8.92 3.18 3.97
C ASN A 145 -9.01 3.32 2.45
N ASP A 146 -8.64 4.48 1.93
CA ASP A 146 -8.58 4.74 0.51
C ASP A 146 -7.52 3.87 -0.17
N ARG A 147 -6.37 3.69 0.48
CA ARG A 147 -5.28 2.86 -0.01
C ARG A 147 -5.66 1.40 -0.12
N ALA A 148 -6.33 0.86 0.90
CA ALA A 148 -6.82 -0.51 0.89
C ALA A 148 -7.77 -0.76 -0.31
N ALA A 149 -8.69 0.18 -0.58
CA ALA A 149 -9.58 0.08 -1.73
C ALA A 149 -8.84 0.24 -3.07
N ALA A 150 -7.94 1.22 -3.18
CA ALA A 150 -7.17 1.43 -4.41
C ALA A 150 -6.26 0.23 -4.73
N ARG A 151 -5.60 -0.37 -3.73
CA ARG A 151 -4.79 -1.60 -3.88
C ARG A 151 -5.66 -2.79 -4.27
N ASP A 152 -6.85 -2.91 -3.69
CA ASP A 152 -7.81 -3.94 -4.06
C ASP A 152 -8.12 -3.93 -5.57
N LEU A 153 -8.51 -2.75 -6.06
CA LEU A 153 -8.78 -2.54 -7.48
C LEU A 153 -7.53 -2.76 -8.33
N ALA A 154 -6.36 -2.30 -7.87
CA ALA A 154 -5.10 -2.46 -8.57
C ALA A 154 -4.74 -3.94 -8.76
N TYR A 155 -4.77 -4.72 -7.67
CA TYR A 155 -4.49 -6.14 -7.71
C TYR A 155 -5.48 -6.88 -8.60
N PHE A 156 -6.77 -6.52 -8.56
CA PHE A 156 -7.77 -7.14 -9.44
C PHE A 156 -7.44 -6.92 -10.91
N VAL A 157 -7.26 -5.66 -11.33
CA VAL A 157 -7.06 -5.30 -12.74
C VAL A 157 -5.74 -5.85 -13.31
N ARG A 158 -4.73 -6.01 -12.45
CA ARG A 158 -3.43 -6.61 -12.78
C ARG A 158 -3.40 -8.13 -12.69
N ALA A 159 -4.38 -8.77 -12.07
CA ALA A 159 -4.41 -10.21 -11.98
C ALA A 159 -4.35 -10.81 -13.40
N GLY A 160 -3.44 -11.76 -13.64
CA GLY A 160 -3.21 -12.30 -14.99
C GLY A 160 -4.48 -12.82 -15.67
N ARG A 161 -5.46 -13.31 -14.90
CA ARG A 161 -6.78 -13.68 -15.41
C ARG A 161 -7.58 -12.47 -15.92
N VAL A 162 -7.64 -11.37 -15.16
CA VAL A 162 -8.32 -10.14 -15.57
C VAL A 162 -7.59 -9.47 -16.73
N GLN A 163 -6.25 -9.51 -16.74
CA GLN A 163 -5.47 -9.07 -17.90
C GLN A 163 -5.86 -9.82 -19.18
N ARG A 164 -5.92 -11.17 -19.14
CA ARG A 164 -6.37 -11.97 -20.29
C ARG A 164 -7.80 -11.62 -20.72
N ILE A 165 -8.69 -11.35 -19.77
CA ILE A 165 -10.05 -10.89 -20.05
C ILE A 165 -10.05 -9.53 -20.76
N ARG A 166 -9.21 -8.57 -20.32
CA ARG A 166 -9.10 -7.27 -20.98
C ARG A 166 -8.61 -7.37 -22.43
N LEU A 167 -7.79 -8.37 -22.71
CA LEU A 167 -7.24 -8.65 -24.04
C LEU A 167 -8.16 -9.48 -24.94
N SER A 168 -9.20 -10.14 -24.39
CA SER A 168 -10.04 -11.03 -25.17
C SER A 168 -11.02 -10.28 -26.06
N ALA A 169 -11.38 -10.90 -27.19
CA ALA A 169 -12.45 -10.43 -28.06
C ALA A 169 -13.80 -10.40 -27.32
N ASN A 170 -14.05 -11.34 -26.40
CA ASN A 170 -15.23 -11.38 -25.54
C ASN A 170 -14.84 -11.29 -24.05
N PRO A 171 -14.77 -10.07 -23.46
CA PRO A 171 -14.47 -9.91 -22.04
C PRO A 171 -15.64 -10.33 -21.13
N ARG A 172 -16.89 -10.29 -21.62
CA ARG A 172 -18.11 -10.56 -20.85
C ARG A 172 -18.09 -11.95 -20.23
N ALA A 173 -17.86 -12.98 -21.03
CA ALA A 173 -17.81 -14.37 -20.55
C ALA A 173 -16.75 -14.58 -19.44
N GLY A 174 -15.64 -13.84 -19.50
CA GLY A 174 -14.60 -13.89 -18.48
C GLY A 174 -15.01 -13.24 -17.16
N LEU A 175 -15.64 -12.06 -17.21
CA LEU A 175 -16.08 -11.34 -16.02
C LEU A 175 -17.28 -12.02 -15.35
N GLU A 176 -18.20 -12.60 -16.12
CA GLU A 176 -19.31 -13.41 -15.57
C GLU A 176 -18.80 -14.64 -14.81
N ARG A 177 -17.73 -15.30 -15.30
CA ARG A 177 -17.07 -16.37 -14.53
C ARG A 177 -16.47 -15.86 -13.21
N PHE A 178 -15.95 -14.64 -13.19
CA PHE A 178 -15.48 -14.01 -11.95
C PHE A 178 -16.63 -13.74 -10.99
N MET A 179 -17.77 -13.23 -11.48
CA MET A 179 -18.97 -13.02 -10.65
C MET A 179 -19.44 -14.33 -10.02
N ARG A 180 -19.51 -15.43 -10.80
CA ARG A 180 -19.90 -16.74 -10.27
C ARG A 180 -18.90 -17.30 -9.26
N ARG A 181 -17.60 -17.12 -9.50
CA ARG A 181 -16.54 -17.62 -8.61
C ARG A 181 -16.42 -16.80 -7.32
N TYR A 182 -16.74 -15.52 -7.37
CA TYR A 182 -16.63 -14.58 -6.26
C TYR A 182 -17.97 -13.83 -6.11
N PRO A 183 -19.04 -14.54 -5.69
CA PRO A 183 -20.38 -13.97 -5.63
C PRO A 183 -20.42 -12.75 -4.70
N GLY A 184 -21.08 -11.68 -5.16
CA GLY A 184 -21.16 -10.41 -4.43
C GLY A 184 -19.88 -9.59 -4.37
N ARG A 185 -18.73 -10.16 -4.76
CA ARG A 185 -17.43 -9.48 -4.70
C ARG A 185 -17.06 -8.78 -6.01
N VAL A 186 -17.51 -9.33 -7.12
CA VAL A 186 -17.40 -8.73 -8.45
C VAL A 186 -18.81 -8.56 -8.99
N VAL A 187 -19.15 -7.34 -9.43
CA VAL A 187 -20.50 -7.00 -9.89
C VAL A 187 -20.46 -6.23 -11.20
N GLU A 188 -21.41 -6.50 -12.10
CA GLU A 188 -21.59 -5.68 -13.29
C GLU A 188 -22.34 -4.39 -12.92
N LEU A 189 -21.94 -3.29 -13.53
CA LEU A 189 -22.55 -1.97 -13.37
C LEU A 189 -23.36 -1.63 -14.61
N ALA A 190 -24.49 -0.94 -14.41
CA ALA A 190 -25.32 -0.46 -15.52
C ALA A 190 -24.64 0.65 -16.36
N SER A 191 -23.64 1.36 -15.82
CA SER A 191 -23.00 2.48 -16.50
C SER A 191 -21.51 2.62 -16.14
N PRO A 192 -20.69 3.27 -17.00
CA PRO A 192 -19.25 3.45 -16.74
C PRO A 192 -18.96 4.36 -15.55
N ARG A 193 -19.93 5.17 -15.12
CA ARG A 193 -19.84 6.06 -13.96
C ARG A 193 -20.53 5.49 -12.72
N GLY A 194 -21.10 4.29 -12.82
CA GLY A 194 -21.71 3.59 -11.70
C GLY A 194 -20.75 3.46 -10.52
N LYS A 195 -21.32 3.43 -9.31
CA LYS A 195 -20.60 3.16 -8.07
C LYS A 195 -20.81 1.70 -7.71
N ALA A 196 -19.72 0.98 -7.49
CA ALA A 196 -19.79 -0.35 -6.91
C ALA A 196 -20.27 -0.25 -5.45
N PRO A 197 -21.06 -1.22 -4.96
CA PRO A 197 -21.28 -1.40 -3.53
C PRO A 197 -19.96 -1.43 -2.75
N ARG A 198 -20.04 -1.15 -1.45
CA ARG A 198 -18.86 -1.13 -0.58
C ARG A 198 -18.17 -2.50 -0.60
N ASP A 199 -16.83 -2.49 -0.62
CA ASP A 199 -15.99 -3.69 -0.59
C ASP A 199 -16.22 -4.64 -1.80
N THR A 200 -16.73 -4.12 -2.91
CA THR A 200 -16.93 -4.86 -4.17
C THR A 200 -16.18 -4.21 -5.34
N ILE A 201 -15.74 -5.04 -6.29
CA ILE A 201 -15.23 -4.57 -7.57
C ILE A 201 -16.40 -4.49 -8.55
N GLY A 202 -16.75 -3.27 -8.95
CA GLY A 202 -17.68 -3.05 -10.05
C GLY A 202 -16.94 -3.11 -11.38
N PHE A 203 -17.55 -3.68 -12.40
CA PHE A 203 -17.08 -3.57 -13.78
C PHE A 203 -18.19 -3.10 -14.71
N TRP A 204 -17.81 -2.42 -15.79
CA TRP A 204 -18.68 -2.07 -16.90
C TRP A 204 -17.98 -2.38 -18.21
N ILE A 205 -18.73 -2.91 -19.19
CA ILE A 205 -18.23 -3.26 -20.51
C ILE A 205 -18.87 -2.33 -21.54
N GLY A 206 -18.03 -1.53 -22.19
CA GLY A 206 -18.41 -0.74 -23.35
C GLY A 206 -17.85 -1.33 -24.64
N GLU A 207 -18.21 -0.71 -25.76
CA GLU A 207 -17.76 -1.12 -27.09
C GLU A 207 -16.22 -1.15 -27.19
N ARG A 208 -15.53 -0.11 -26.71
CA ARG A 208 -14.06 0.04 -26.83
C ARG A 208 -13.31 0.01 -25.50
N ARG A 209 -14.01 0.06 -24.37
CA ARG A 209 -13.42 0.26 -23.04
C ARG A 209 -14.04 -0.65 -22.00
N LEU A 210 -13.23 -1.03 -21.03
CA LEU A 210 -13.65 -1.67 -19.78
C LEU A 210 -13.40 -0.68 -18.65
N VAL A 211 -14.37 -0.53 -17.75
CA VAL A 211 -14.20 0.28 -16.54
C VAL A 211 -14.26 -0.65 -15.34
N PHE A 212 -13.27 -0.57 -14.47
CA PHE A 212 -13.26 -1.24 -13.18
C PHE A 212 -13.30 -0.19 -12.08
N THR A 213 -14.05 -0.42 -11.02
CA THR A 213 -14.20 0.56 -9.95
C THR A 213 -14.41 -0.09 -8.60
N VAL A 214 -14.05 0.62 -7.55
CA VAL A 214 -14.36 0.31 -6.16
C VAL A 214 -14.74 1.60 -5.44
N THR A 215 -15.61 1.49 -4.45
CA THR A 215 -15.94 2.59 -3.55
C THR A 215 -15.30 2.31 -2.18
N SER A 216 -14.41 3.20 -1.73
CA SER A 216 -13.78 3.06 -0.42
C SER A 216 -14.79 3.37 0.71
N SER A 217 -14.41 3.02 1.94
CA SER A 217 -15.23 3.34 3.12
C SER A 217 -15.36 4.85 3.37
N THR A 218 -14.50 5.68 2.77
CA THR A 218 -14.62 7.16 2.77
C THR A 218 -15.58 7.67 1.68
N LYS A 219 -16.30 6.77 1.01
CA LYS A 219 -17.23 7.03 -0.11
C LYS A 219 -16.56 7.51 -1.40
N ARG A 220 -15.23 7.48 -1.46
CA ARG A 220 -14.49 7.85 -2.66
C ARG A 220 -14.52 6.73 -3.68
N ARG A 221 -14.70 7.11 -4.94
CA ARG A 221 -14.69 6.21 -6.08
C ARG A 221 -13.29 6.12 -6.66
N PHE A 222 -12.74 4.92 -6.71
CA PHE A 222 -11.54 4.61 -7.45
C PHE A 222 -11.91 3.89 -8.74
N PHE A 223 -11.18 4.14 -9.81
CA PHE A 223 -11.44 3.53 -11.09
C PHE A 223 -10.18 3.34 -11.93
N VAL A 224 -10.25 2.35 -12.81
CA VAL A 224 -9.30 2.11 -13.89
C VAL A 224 -10.10 1.91 -15.18
N VAL A 225 -9.73 2.64 -16.22
CA VAL A 225 -10.28 2.48 -17.57
C VAL A 225 -9.24 1.77 -18.41
N ALA A 226 -9.59 0.60 -18.94
CA ALA A 226 -8.77 -0.15 -19.87
C ALA A 226 -9.34 -0.04 -21.28
N THR A 227 -8.47 0.11 -22.28
CA THR A 227 -8.85 -0.07 -23.69
C THR A 227 -8.94 -1.57 -23.97
N ARG A 228 -10.01 -2.01 -24.64
CA ARG A 228 -10.15 -3.42 -25.02
C ARG A 228 -9.02 -3.84 -25.95
N GLY A 229 -8.50 -5.06 -25.76
CA GLY A 229 -7.38 -5.58 -26.53
C GLY A 229 -6.03 -4.96 -26.17
N SER A 230 -5.96 -4.05 -25.18
CA SER A 230 -4.70 -3.39 -24.80
C SER A 230 -4.14 -3.89 -23.48
N LEU A 231 -2.82 -4.07 -23.45
CA LEU A 231 -2.05 -4.29 -22.22
C LEU A 231 -2.00 -3.03 -21.34
N LYS A 232 -2.00 -1.84 -21.97
CA LYS A 232 -1.85 -0.55 -21.29
C LYS A 232 -3.14 -0.15 -20.58
N LEU A 233 -2.99 0.55 -19.45
CA LEU A 233 -4.07 1.13 -18.67
C LEU A 233 -4.00 2.65 -18.79
N PRO A 234 -4.73 3.26 -19.74
CA PRO A 234 -4.54 4.67 -20.11
C PRO A 234 -5.04 5.66 -19.06
N ILE A 235 -6.04 5.30 -18.25
CA ILE A 235 -6.63 6.23 -17.26
C ILE A 235 -6.88 5.49 -15.94
N LYS A 236 -6.36 6.06 -14.84
CA LYS A 236 -6.56 5.58 -13.46
C LYS A 236 -6.58 6.79 -12.52
N ASN A 237 -7.31 6.73 -11.42
CA ASN A 237 -7.29 7.78 -10.38
C ASN A 237 -6.67 7.31 -9.04
N LEU A 238 -5.85 6.25 -9.10
CA LEU A 238 -5.32 5.60 -7.90
C LEU A 238 -4.20 6.43 -7.24
N GLY A 239 -3.46 7.24 -8.00
CA GLY A 239 -2.34 8.04 -7.47
C GLY A 239 -1.32 7.18 -6.70
N ASP A 240 -0.75 7.75 -5.63
CA ASP A 240 0.24 7.08 -4.76
C ASP A 240 -0.37 5.96 -3.90
N LEU A 241 -1.70 5.78 -3.92
CA LEU A 241 -2.35 4.73 -3.14
C LEU A 241 -2.03 3.32 -3.65
N ALA A 242 -1.70 3.20 -4.93
CA ALA A 242 -1.40 1.92 -5.55
C ALA A 242 -0.06 2.03 -6.29
N PHE A 243 1.04 1.84 -5.55
CA PHE A 243 2.41 1.66 -6.07
C PHE A 243 2.55 0.54 -7.11
N VAL A 244 1.50 -0.27 -7.26
CA VAL A 244 1.38 -1.37 -8.20
C VAL A 244 1.04 -0.88 -9.62
N PHE A 245 1.40 0.33 -10.06
CA PHE A 245 1.21 0.74 -11.46
C PHE A 245 2.19 1.80 -11.95
#